data_AF-A0A847NKA8-F1
#
_entry.id   AF-A0A847NKA8-F1
#
_cell.length_a   1.000
_cell.length_b   1.000
_cell.length_c   1.000
_cell.angle_alpha   90.00
_cell.angle_beta   90.00
_cell.angle_gamma   90.00
#
_symmetry.space_group_name_H-M   'P 1'
#
loop_
_entity.id
_entity.type
_entity.pdbx_description
1 polymer ?
#
loop_
_entity_poly.entity_id
_entity_poly.type
_entity_poly.pdbx_seq_one_letter_code
_entity_poly.pdbx_strand_id
1 'polypeptide(L)'
;MFMKELIKQTLKLKNIPKIPRLINTYFDNVETNIPKSAILKGAMAAKKINMENMVTNTIPGEGQRINGGDYWIFDVEETESIVREMFGDYLLGQ
;
A
#
# COMPACT_ATOMS: atom_id res chain seq x y z
N MET A 1 -11.93 -1.28 4.37
CA MET A 1 -11.17 -1.82 3.23
C MET A 1 -10.41 -3.07 3.66
N PHE A 2 -10.36 -4.09 2.80
CA PHE A 2 -9.68 -5.35 3.07
C PHE A 2 -8.21 -5.17 3.49
N MET A 3 -7.45 -4.35 2.75
CA MET A 3 -6.02 -4.12 3.04
C MET A 3 -5.79 -3.52 4.43
N LYS A 4 -6.61 -2.54 4.83
CA LYS A 4 -6.55 -1.92 6.15
C LYS A 4 -6.80 -2.96 7.26
N GLU A 5 -7.78 -3.83 7.08
CA GLU A 5 -8.09 -4.89 8.05
C GLU A 5 -7.02 -5.99 8.07
N LEU A 6 -6.45 -6.36 6.92
CA LEU A 6 -5.34 -7.31 6.81
C LEU A 6 -4.15 -6.86 7.67
N ILE A 7 -3.71 -5.61 7.52
CA ILE A 7 -2.62 -5.02 8.31
C ILE A 7 -3.00 -5.01 9.80
N LYS A 8 -4.20 -4.53 10.14
CA LYS A 8 -4.71 -4.50 11.53
C LYS A 8 -4.69 -5.87 12.19
N GLN A 9 -5.15 -6.92 11.50
CA GLN A 9 -5.17 -8.29 12.03
C GLN A 9 -3.77 -8.88 12.13
N THR A 10 -2.89 -8.61 11.16
CA THR A 10 -1.50 -9.09 11.16
C THR A 10 -0.71 -8.54 12.35
N LEU A 11 -0.97 -7.29 12.73
CA LEU A 11 -0.28 -6.60 13.83
C LEU A 11 -0.86 -6.87 15.22
N LYS A 12 -1.96 -7.64 15.35
CA LYS A 12 -2.50 -8.00 16.67
C LYS A 12 -1.47 -8.78 17.47
N LEU A 13 -1.37 -8.51 18.78
CA LEU A 13 -0.42 -9.13 19.71
C LEU A 13 -0.38 -10.67 19.58
N LYS A 14 -1.55 -11.31 19.46
CA LYS A 14 -1.70 -12.77 19.29
C LYS A 14 -1.12 -13.35 17.98
N ASN A 15 -0.90 -12.51 16.97
CA ASN A 15 -0.38 -12.90 15.66
C ASN A 15 1.11 -12.55 15.49
N ILE A 16 1.69 -11.73 16.38
CA ILE A 16 3.11 -11.35 16.32
C ILE A 16 4.06 -12.56 16.27
N PRO A 17 3.88 -13.62 17.10
CA PRO A 17 4.73 -14.81 17.00
C PRO A 17 4.62 -15.55 15.66
N LYS A 18 3.53 -15.34 14.91
CA LYS A 18 3.28 -15.98 13.61
C LYS A 18 3.89 -15.19 12.44
N ILE A 19 4.39 -13.97 12.68
CA ILE A 19 4.95 -13.10 11.63
C ILE A 19 6.05 -13.79 10.81
N PRO A 20 7.03 -14.51 11.38
CA PRO A 20 8.06 -15.17 10.57
C PRO A 20 7.47 -16.19 9.57
N ARG A 21 6.44 -16.94 9.99
CA ARG A 21 5.73 -17.89 9.11
C ARG A 21 4.96 -17.16 8.01
N LEU A 22 4.27 -16.06 8.35
CA LEU A 22 3.56 -15.22 7.37
C LEU A 22 4.52 -14.62 6.34
N ILE A 23 5.72 -14.19 6.75
CA ILE A 23 6.75 -13.69 5.85
C ILE A 23 7.19 -14.79 4.87
N ASN A 24 7.43 -16.02 5.35
CA ASN A 24 7.78 -17.12 4.45
C ASN A 24 6.67 -17.36 3.41
N THR A 25 5.41 -17.47 3.85
CA THR A 25 4.28 -17.61 2.92
C THR A 25 4.17 -16.45 1.93
N TYR A 26 4.45 -15.22 2.35
CA TYR A 26 4.50 -14.07 1.44
C TYR A 26 5.57 -14.26 0.36
N PHE A 27 6.80 -14.63 0.72
CA PHE A 27 7.88 -14.87 -0.25
C PHE A 27 7.62 -16.07 -1.16
N ASP A 28 6.89 -17.09 -0.70
CA ASP A 28 6.54 -18.25 -1.51
C ASP A 28 5.49 -17.92 -2.59
N ASN A 29 4.73 -16.83 -2.41
CA ASN A 29 3.57 -16.51 -3.26
C ASN A 29 3.61 -15.10 -3.88
N VAL A 30 4.62 -14.29 -3.58
CA VAL A 30 4.75 -12.91 -4.07
C VAL A 30 6.12 -12.70 -4.70
N GLU A 31 6.11 -12.32 -5.98
CA GLU A 31 7.30 -11.89 -6.68
C GLU A 31 7.64 -10.45 -6.26
N THR A 32 8.80 -10.25 -5.65
CA THR A 32 9.25 -8.93 -5.18
C THR A 32 10.77 -8.82 -5.24
N ASN A 33 11.26 -7.61 -5.50
CA ASN A 33 12.68 -7.26 -5.38
C ASN A 33 13.06 -6.76 -3.98
N ILE A 34 12.11 -6.73 -3.02
CA ILE A 34 12.37 -6.28 -1.65
C ILE A 34 13.09 -7.40 -0.89
N PRO A 35 14.30 -7.15 -0.33
CA PRO A 35 15.02 -8.17 0.44
C PRO A 35 14.25 -8.62 1.68
N LYS A 36 14.33 -9.92 2.01
CA LYS A 36 13.68 -10.50 3.21
C LYS A 36 14.02 -9.77 4.50
N SER A 37 15.26 -9.28 4.64
CA SER A 37 15.70 -8.49 5.79
C SER A 37 14.99 -7.13 5.88
N ALA A 38 14.70 -6.48 4.75
CA ALA A 38 13.96 -5.23 4.71
C ALA A 38 12.49 -5.44 5.09
N ILE A 39 11.84 -6.51 4.58
CA ILE A 39 10.47 -6.87 4.98
C ILE A 39 10.40 -7.17 6.48
N LEU A 40 11.36 -7.91 7.04
CA LEU A 40 11.38 -8.20 8.47
C LEU A 40 11.51 -6.92 9.32
N LYS A 41 12.40 -5.99 8.92
CA LYS A 41 12.52 -4.66 9.56
C LYS A 41 11.21 -3.89 9.46
N GLY A 42 10.59 -3.87 8.27
CA GLY A 42 9.29 -3.24 8.03
C GLY A 42 8.19 -3.81 8.91
N ALA A 43 8.09 -5.14 9.03
CA ALA A 43 7.09 -5.81 9.88
C ALA A 43 7.26 -5.47 11.37
N MET A 44 8.50 -5.31 11.84
CA MET A 44 8.77 -4.87 13.21
C MET A 44 8.40 -3.40 13.44
N ALA A 45 8.69 -2.53 12.47
CA ALA A 45 8.31 -1.12 12.50
C ALA A 45 6.78 -0.93 12.39
N ALA A 46 6.10 -1.78 11.62
CA ALA A 46 4.67 -1.72 11.39
C ALA A 46 3.83 -1.80 12.66
N LYS A 47 4.35 -2.43 13.73
CA LYS A 47 3.70 -2.44 15.06
C LYS A 47 3.47 -1.04 15.64
N LYS A 48 4.21 -0.04 15.16
CA LYS A 48 4.09 1.37 15.57
C LYS A 48 3.12 2.17 14.69
N ILE A 49 2.60 1.60 13.60
CA ILE A 49 1.69 2.28 12.70
C ILE A 49 0.32 2.41 13.38
N ASN A 50 -0.19 3.64 13.46
CA ASN A 50 -1.57 3.87 13.83
C ASN A 50 -2.46 3.70 12.59
N MET A 51 -3.23 2.62 12.57
CA MET A 51 -4.17 2.33 11.48
C MET A 51 -5.28 3.37 11.34
N GLU A 52 -5.62 4.11 12.40
CA GLU A 52 -6.62 5.17 12.34
C GLU A 52 -6.15 6.34 11.47
N ASN A 53 -4.85 6.62 11.48
CA ASN A 53 -4.21 7.68 10.70
C ASN A 53 -3.88 7.26 9.26
N MET A 54 -4.20 6.02 8.87
CA MET A 54 -3.97 5.55 7.50
C MET A 54 -5.00 6.15 6.54
N VAL A 55 -4.51 7.01 5.66
CA VAL A 55 -5.26 7.62 4.56
C VAL A 55 -5.11 6.76 3.30
N THR A 56 -6.20 6.59 2.57
CA THR A 56 -6.25 5.84 1.30
C THR A 56 -7.06 6.66 0.31
N ASN A 57 -6.48 6.93 -0.86
CA ASN A 57 -7.15 7.60 -1.96
C ASN A 57 -7.32 6.65 -3.16
N THR A 58 -8.28 6.95 -4.02
CA THR A 58 -8.49 6.29 -5.30
C THR A 58 -8.12 7.27 -6.39
N ILE A 59 -7.40 6.80 -7.42
CA ILE A 59 -7.04 7.65 -8.56
C ILE A 59 -8.35 8.10 -9.26
N PRO A 60 -8.64 9.42 -9.31
CA PRO A 60 -9.84 9.96 -9.93
C PRO A 60 -9.78 9.81 -11.45
N GLY A 61 -10.93 9.94 -12.10
CA GLY A 61 -11.03 9.77 -13.54
C GLY A 61 -12.42 9.31 -13.98
N GLU A 62 -12.49 8.91 -15.23
CA GLU A 62 -13.72 8.45 -15.86
C GLU A 62 -13.51 7.20 -16.72
N GLY A 63 -14.58 6.43 -16.87
CA GLY A 63 -14.60 5.29 -17.78
C GLY A 63 -14.80 5.75 -19.22
N GLN A 64 -13.91 5.33 -20.13
CA GLN A 64 -14.01 5.62 -21.55
C GLN A 64 -13.86 4.36 -22.41
N ARG A 65 -14.70 4.24 -23.44
CA ARG A 65 -14.56 3.18 -24.43
C ARG A 65 -13.72 3.64 -25.61
N ILE A 66 -12.57 3.00 -25.83
CA ILE A 66 -11.60 3.33 -26.89
C ILE A 66 -11.36 2.09 -27.74
N ASN A 67 -11.64 2.16 -29.04
CA ASN A 67 -11.47 1.05 -29.98
C ASN A 67 -12.10 -0.29 -29.51
N GLY A 68 -13.23 -0.22 -28.81
CA GLY A 68 -13.97 -1.38 -28.31
C GLY A 68 -13.51 -1.92 -26.95
N GLY A 69 -12.45 -1.39 -26.33
CA GLY A 69 -12.04 -1.69 -24.96
C GLY A 69 -12.48 -0.63 -23.96
N ASP A 70 -12.75 -1.04 -22.71
CA ASP A 70 -13.10 -0.14 -21.61
C ASP A 70 -11.85 0.25 -20.82
N TYR A 71 -11.62 1.56 -20.67
CA TYR A 71 -10.46 2.13 -20.01
C TYR A 71 -10.89 3.02 -18.85
N TRP A 72 -10.06 3.09 -17.81
CA TRP A 72 -10.14 4.13 -16.80
C TRP A 72 -9.15 5.23 -17.17
N ILE A 73 -9.65 6.39 -17.58
CA ILE A 73 -8.84 7.55 -17.93
C ILE A 73 -8.76 8.43 -16.70
N PHE A 74 -7.57 8.53 -16.12
CA PHE A 74 -7.38 9.26 -14.88
C PHE A 74 -7.37 10.77 -15.10
N ASP A 75 -7.85 11.52 -14.11
CA ASP A 75 -7.73 12.98 -14.09
C ASP A 75 -6.30 13.36 -13.64
N VAL A 76 -5.56 14.04 -14.51
CA VAL A 76 -4.15 14.36 -14.27
C VAL A 76 -4.01 15.38 -13.14
N GLU A 77 -4.79 16.46 -13.14
CA GLU A 77 -4.66 17.56 -12.17
C GLU A 77 -5.07 17.11 -10.76
N GLU A 78 -6.16 16.35 -10.66
CA GLU A 78 -6.63 15.82 -9.38
C GLU A 78 -5.69 14.74 -8.86
N THR A 79 -5.14 13.88 -9.75
CA THR A 79 -4.13 12.90 -9.37
C THR A 79 -2.83 13.56 -8.87
N GLU A 80 -2.36 14.61 -9.54
CA GLU A 80 -1.19 15.37 -9.08
C GLU A 80 -1.42 16.02 -7.72
N SER A 81 -2.64 16.53 -7.48
CA SER A 81 -3.03 17.10 -6.19
C SER A 81 -2.99 16.05 -5.08
N ILE A 82 -3.52 14.85 -5.33
CA ILE A 82 -3.44 13.71 -4.38
C ILE A 82 -1.99 13.32 -4.10
N VAL A 83 -1.13 13.27 -5.12
CA VAL A 83 0.28 12.94 -4.95
C VAL A 83 0.99 13.99 -4.08
N ARG A 84 0.73 15.28 -4.31
CA ARG A 84 1.31 16.36 -3.50
C ARG A 84 0.80 16.35 -2.06
N GLU A 85 -0.50 16.11 -1.85
CA GLU A 85 -1.07 16.00 -0.50
C GLU A 85 -0.46 14.83 0.28
N MET A 86 -0.32 13.66 -0.38
CA MET A 86 0.14 12.44 0.29
C MET A 86 1.67 12.37 0.45
N PHE A 87 2.42 12.94 -0.48
CA PHE A 87 3.87 12.73 -0.60
C PHE A 87 4.68 14.01 -0.78
N GLY A 88 4.09 15.19 -0.65
CA GLY A 88 4.74 16.49 -0.91
C GLY A 88 6.12 16.63 -0.30
N ASP A 89 6.27 16.30 0.99
CA ASP A 89 7.54 16.36 1.74
C ASP A 89 8.62 15.39 1.23
N TYR A 90 8.25 14.42 0.38
CA TYR A 90 9.13 13.37 -0.15
C TYR A 90 9.35 13.48 -1.67
N LEU A 91 8.69 14.42 -2.34
CA LEU A 91 8.91 14.66 -3.77
C LEU A 91 10.28 15.31 -3.98
N LEU A 92 11.12 14.66 -4.78
CA LEU A 92 12.46 15.18 -5.11
C LEU A 92 12.33 16.38 -6.05
N GLY A 93 12.93 17.52 -5.68
CA GLY A 93 13.06 18.69 -6.56
C GLY A 93 11.99 19.77 -6.40
N GLN A 94 11.40 19.90 -5.21
CA GLN A 94 10.81 21.19 -4.78
C GLN A 94 11.90 22.19 -4.40
#